data_AF-A0A2G8HUD2-F1
#
_entry.id   AF-A0A2G8HUD2-F1
#
_cell.length_a   1.000
_cell.length_b   1.000
_cell.length_c   1.000
_cell.angle_alpha   90.00
_cell.angle_beta   90.00
_cell.angle_gamma   90.00
#
_symmetry.space_group_name_H-M   'P 1'
#
loop_
_entity.id
_entity.type
_entity.pdbx_description
1 polymer ?
#
loop_
_entity_poly.entity_id
_entity_poly.type
_entity_poly.pdbx_seq_one_letter_code
_entity_poly.pdbx_strand_id
1 'polypeptide(L)'
;MIRIDEIETNIFEVEITSPRVTEDEESFLGLLDDLIVKDYFGLIFSTEGKAGFSQDAKKAMSTWFKANKPNLKERCIGFARVNTSQSKAGKFTSKAMQLAMPCPYNVVTNNEDAREWIKNLLSAYNN
;
A
#
# COMPACT_ATOMS: atom_id res chain seq x y z
N MET A 1 14.29 7.25 -2.53
CA MET A 1 13.42 8.40 -2.80
C MET A 1 11.98 7.92 -2.82
N ILE A 2 11.13 8.53 -2.01
CA ILE A 2 9.69 8.29 -1.98
C ILE A 2 8.97 9.37 -2.79
N ARG A 3 7.95 8.96 -3.54
CA ARG A 3 6.98 9.82 -4.21
C ARG A 3 5.59 9.43 -3.73
N ILE A 4 4.79 10.41 -3.35
CA ILE A 4 3.42 10.24 -2.88
C ILE A 4 2.57 11.20 -3.70
N ASP A 5 1.68 10.67 -4.53
CA ASP A 5 0.73 11.45 -5.32
C ASP A 5 -0.69 11.08 -4.88
N GLU A 6 -1.52 12.09 -4.58
CA GLU A 6 -2.97 11.90 -4.49
C GLU A 6 -3.54 11.95 -5.92
N ILE A 7 -3.98 10.81 -6.44
CA ILE A 7 -4.41 10.67 -7.84
C ILE A 7 -5.93 10.86 -7.99
N GLU A 8 -6.66 10.74 -6.89
CA GLU A 8 -8.10 10.95 -6.76
C GLU A 8 -8.38 11.18 -5.26
N THR A 9 -9.53 11.77 -4.91
CA THR A 9 -9.83 12.13 -3.51
C THR A 9 -9.64 10.93 -2.57
N ASN A 10 -8.71 11.07 -1.63
CA ASN A 10 -8.29 10.04 -0.67
C ASN A 10 -7.67 8.77 -1.28
N ILE A 11 -7.25 8.79 -2.55
CA ILE A 11 -6.55 7.68 -3.21
C ILE A 11 -5.11 8.08 -3.48
N PHE A 12 -4.18 7.37 -2.85
CA PHE A 12 -2.77 7.70 -2.88
C PHE A 12 -1.97 6.66 -3.65
N GLU A 13 -1.11 7.14 -4.54
CA GLU A 13 -0.11 6.36 -5.23
C GLU A 13 1.27 6.66 -4.64
N VAL A 14 1.89 5.63 -4.10
CA VAL A 14 3.18 5.70 -3.44
C VAL A 14 4.18 4.87 -4.20
N GLU A 15 5.27 5.50 -4.60
CA GLU A 15 6.39 4.85 -5.24
C GLU A 15 7.66 5.07 -4.42
N ILE A 16 8.36 3.99 -4.10
CA ILE A 16 9.67 4.07 -3.45
C ILE A 16 10.75 3.49 -4.35
N THR A 17 11.63 4.36 -4.83
CA THR A 17 12.76 4.04 -5.73
C THR A 17 14.10 4.02 -5.00
N SER A 18 15.14 3.57 -5.72
CA SER A 18 16.52 3.51 -5.22
C SER A 18 17.33 4.76 -5.66
N PRO A 19 18.27 5.28 -4.84
CA PRO A 19 18.62 4.81 -3.51
C PRO A 19 17.52 5.11 -2.49
N ARG A 20 17.28 4.16 -1.59
CA ARG A 20 16.30 4.28 -0.51
C ARG A 20 17.03 4.67 0.77
N VAL A 21 16.49 5.66 1.49
CA VAL A 21 17.01 6.14 2.78
C VAL A 21 15.98 5.91 3.87
N THR A 22 16.40 5.97 5.14
CA THR A 22 15.50 5.80 6.30
C THR A 22 14.32 6.77 6.26
N GLU A 23 14.55 8.01 5.83
CA GLU A 23 13.53 9.05 5.69
C GLU A 23 12.39 8.64 4.71
N ASP A 24 12.68 7.82 3.69
CA ASP A 24 11.64 7.30 2.79
C ASP A 24 10.70 6.33 3.53
N GLU A 25 11.25 5.55 4.47
CA GLU A 25 10.50 4.57 5.25
C GLU A 25 9.65 5.26 6.33
N GLU A 26 10.20 6.30 6.97
CA GLU A 26 9.49 7.16 7.92
C GLU A 26 8.36 7.93 7.24
N SER A 27 8.62 8.49 6.06
CA SER A 27 7.59 9.20 5.28
C SER A 27 6.42 8.30 4.90
N PHE A 28 6.68 7.04 4.56
CA PHE A 28 5.62 6.08 4.28
C PHE A 28 4.78 5.75 5.51
N LEU A 29 5.42 5.55 6.68
CA LEU A 29 4.69 5.33 7.93
C LEU A 29 3.86 6.56 8.33
N GLY A 30 4.41 7.76 8.18
CA GLY A 30 3.69 9.02 8.44
C GLY A 30 2.46 9.17 7.55
N LEU A 31 2.58 8.83 6.25
CA LEU A 31 1.41 8.77 5.36
C LEU A 31 0.35 7.81 5.91
N LEU A 32 0.71 6.61 6.37
CA LEU A 32 -0.26 5.66 6.91
C LEU A 32 -1.00 6.23 8.13
N ASP A 33 -0.31 6.96 9.01
CA ASP A 33 -0.91 7.67 10.15
C ASP A 33 -1.89 8.77 9.70
N ASP A 34 -1.59 9.50 8.62
CA ASP A 34 -2.49 10.50 8.06
C ASP A 34 -3.71 9.86 7.36
N LEU A 35 -3.51 8.71 6.71
CA LEU A 35 -4.60 8.01 6.01
C LEU A 35 -5.57 7.35 6.97
N ILE A 36 -5.08 6.81 8.09
CA ILE A 36 -5.95 6.03 8.99
C ILE A 36 -7.02 6.88 9.66
N VAL A 37 -6.82 8.21 9.77
CA VAL A 37 -7.80 9.13 10.37
C VAL A 37 -8.89 9.58 9.39
N LYS A 38 -8.70 9.35 8.08
CA LYS A 38 -9.70 9.68 7.05
C LYS A 38 -10.90 8.73 7.12
N ASP A 39 -12.06 9.20 6.66
CA ASP A 39 -13.28 8.38 6.59
C ASP A 39 -13.11 7.17 5.66
N TYR A 40 -12.42 7.39 4.55
CA TYR A 40 -12.00 6.34 3.64
C TYR A 40 -10.66 6.70 2.97
N PHE A 41 -9.93 5.69 2.53
CA PHE A 41 -8.76 5.87 1.68
C PHE A 41 -8.44 4.63 0.84
N GLY A 42 -7.77 4.84 -0.29
CA GLY A 42 -7.16 3.80 -1.12
C GLY A 42 -5.66 4.01 -1.24
N LEU A 43 -4.90 2.91 -1.36
CA LEU A 43 -3.44 2.96 -1.46
C LEU A 43 -2.94 2.09 -2.61
N ILE A 44 -2.16 2.69 -3.50
CA ILE A 44 -1.35 1.99 -4.51
C ILE A 44 0.09 2.10 -4.06
N PHE A 45 0.79 0.97 -3.97
CA PHE A 45 2.18 0.94 -3.53
C PHE A 45 3.08 0.20 -4.52
N SER A 46 4.09 0.88 -5.03
CA SER A 46 5.11 0.32 -5.90
C SER A 46 6.50 0.47 -5.27
N THR A 47 7.38 -0.48 -5.57
CA THR A 47 8.79 -0.39 -5.17
C THR A 47 9.69 -0.76 -6.32
N GLU A 48 10.64 0.10 -6.64
CA GLU A 48 11.66 -0.18 -7.63
C GLU A 48 13.00 -0.56 -6.97
N GLY A 49 13.70 -1.53 -7.57
CA GLY A 49 15.05 -1.90 -7.19
C GLY A 49 15.21 -3.22 -6.44
N LYS A 50 16.47 -3.51 -6.08
CA LYS A 50 16.87 -4.80 -5.48
C LYS A 50 16.58 -4.87 -3.97
N ALA A 51 16.72 -3.76 -3.25
CA ALA A 51 16.54 -3.70 -1.81
C ALA A 51 15.05 -3.54 -1.43
N GLY A 52 14.57 -4.39 -0.53
CA GLY A 52 13.29 -4.16 0.15
C GLY A 52 13.47 -3.27 1.37
N PHE A 53 12.37 -2.95 2.08
CA PHE A 53 12.42 -2.25 3.36
C PHE A 53 13.43 -2.86 4.33
N SER A 54 14.05 -2.00 5.15
CA SER A 54 14.89 -2.40 6.28
C SER A 54 14.14 -3.34 7.22
N GLN A 55 14.87 -4.10 8.04
CA GLN A 55 14.21 -4.98 9.02
C GLN A 55 13.42 -4.18 10.05
N ASP A 56 13.94 -3.02 10.46
CA ASP A 56 13.28 -2.13 11.42
C ASP A 56 11.99 -1.55 10.84
N ALA A 57 12.00 -1.05 9.60
CA ALA A 57 10.79 -0.58 8.94
C ALA A 57 9.75 -1.69 8.75
N LYS A 58 10.18 -2.92 8.41
CA LYS A 58 9.26 -4.07 8.33
C LYS A 58 8.60 -4.37 9.67
N LYS A 59 9.35 -4.29 10.77
CA LYS A 59 8.82 -4.50 12.13
C LYS A 59 7.87 -3.38 12.54
N ALA A 60 8.22 -2.13 12.24
CA ALA A 60 7.39 -0.96 12.48
C ALA A 60 6.06 -1.06 11.71
N MET A 61 6.12 -1.30 10.39
CA MET A 61 4.93 -1.53 9.56
C MET A 61 4.07 -2.67 10.10
N SER A 62 4.67 -3.84 10.41
CA SER A 62 3.91 -4.98 10.93
C SER A 62 3.19 -4.65 12.25
N THR A 63 3.82 -3.87 13.12
CA THR A 63 3.23 -3.43 14.39
C THR A 63 2.09 -2.46 14.13
N TRP A 64 2.30 -1.49 13.23
CA TRP A 64 1.30 -0.50 12.83
C TRP A 64 0.05 -1.16 12.23
N PHE A 65 0.21 -2.08 11.27
CA PHE A 65 -0.90 -2.81 10.65
C PHE A 65 -1.71 -3.63 11.65
N LYS A 66 -1.05 -4.19 12.68
CA LYS A 66 -1.73 -4.93 13.75
C LYS A 66 -2.54 -4.01 14.65
N ALA A 67 -1.96 -2.88 15.06
CA ALA A 67 -2.62 -1.91 15.92
C ALA A 67 -3.84 -1.27 15.25
N ASN A 68 -3.72 -0.94 13.96
CA ASN A 68 -4.75 -0.25 13.20
C ASN A 68 -5.69 -1.18 12.41
N LYS A 69 -5.62 -2.50 12.65
CA LYS A 69 -6.40 -3.50 11.90
C LYS A 69 -7.92 -3.20 11.84
N PRO A 70 -8.60 -2.80 12.94
CA PRO A 70 -10.02 -2.45 12.89
C PRO A 70 -10.29 -1.24 11.98
N ASN A 71 -9.52 -0.17 12.15
CA ASN A 71 -9.65 1.05 11.35
C ASN A 71 -9.37 0.78 9.87
N LEU A 72 -8.37 -0.04 9.56
CA LEU A 72 -8.11 -0.45 8.19
C LEU A 72 -9.27 -1.23 7.58
N LYS A 73 -9.93 -2.11 8.36
CA LYS A 73 -11.09 -2.85 7.86
C LYS A 73 -12.25 -1.92 7.48
N GLU A 74 -12.43 -0.83 8.22
CA GLU A 74 -13.54 0.12 8.04
C GLU A 74 -13.24 1.19 6.99
N ARG A 75 -11.98 1.66 6.91
CA ARG A 75 -11.59 2.87 6.19
C ARG A 75 -10.77 2.60 4.93
N CYS A 76 -9.98 1.52 4.88
CA CYS A 76 -9.23 1.18 3.68
C CYS A 76 -10.17 0.54 2.65
N ILE A 77 -10.46 1.25 1.56
CA ILE A 77 -11.30 0.73 0.48
C ILE A 77 -10.55 -0.32 -0.34
N GLY A 78 -9.23 -0.20 -0.42
CA GLY A 78 -8.37 -1.11 -1.16
C GLY A 78 -6.90 -0.76 -1.08
N PHE A 79 -6.08 -1.79 -1.06
CA PHE A 79 -4.62 -1.68 -1.12
C PHE A 79 -4.09 -2.49 -2.32
N ALA A 80 -3.69 -1.79 -3.37
CA ALA A 80 -3.02 -2.38 -4.53
C ALA A 80 -1.50 -2.32 -4.36
N ARG A 81 -0.83 -3.44 -4.64
CA ARG A 81 0.64 -3.49 -4.74
C ARG A 81 1.06 -3.68 -6.18
N VAL A 82 1.85 -2.76 -6.70
CA VAL A 82 2.45 -2.90 -8.03
C VAL A 82 3.80 -3.57 -7.90
N ASN A 83 3.95 -4.71 -8.57
CA ASN A 83 5.23 -5.41 -8.66
C ASN A 83 5.54 -5.73 -10.12
N THR A 84 6.39 -4.90 -10.72
CA THR A 84 6.88 -5.05 -12.10
C THR A 84 7.87 -6.22 -12.24
N SER A 85 8.39 -6.76 -11.12
CA SER A 85 9.35 -7.88 -11.14
C SER A 85 8.64 -9.22 -10.97
N GLN A 86 8.50 -9.96 -12.07
CA GLN A 86 7.90 -11.30 -12.09
C GLN A 86 8.56 -12.27 -11.08
N SER A 87 9.86 -12.13 -10.82
CA SER A 87 10.61 -12.99 -9.88
C SER A 87 10.26 -12.77 -8.40
N LYS A 88 9.59 -11.66 -8.05
CA LYS A 88 9.17 -11.34 -6.67
C LYS A 88 7.65 -11.49 -6.43
N ALA A 89 6.86 -11.78 -7.47
CA ALA A 89 5.40 -11.84 -7.40
C ALA A 89 4.91 -12.85 -6.34
N GLY A 90 5.52 -14.04 -6.28
CA GLY A 90 5.14 -15.11 -5.36
C GLY A 90 5.29 -14.77 -3.86
N LYS A 91 6.11 -13.79 -3.48
CA LYS A 91 6.25 -13.37 -2.08
C LYS A 91 5.08 -12.52 -1.60
N PHE A 92 4.48 -11.76 -2.51
CA PHE A 92 3.41 -10.80 -2.19
C PHE A 92 2.01 -11.32 -2.50
N THR A 93 1.91 -12.36 -3.32
CA THR A 93 0.67 -13.09 -3.59
C THR A 93 0.44 -14.25 -2.62
N SER A 94 1.30 -14.41 -1.60
CA SER A 94 1.12 -15.48 -0.62
C SER A 94 -0.23 -15.32 0.10
N LYS A 95 -0.95 -16.43 0.24
CA LYS A 95 -2.25 -16.48 0.93
C LYS A 95 -2.18 -15.88 2.35
N ALA A 96 -1.04 -16.02 3.01
CA ALA A 96 -0.78 -15.43 4.32
C ALA A 96 -0.76 -13.89 4.30
N MET A 97 -0.25 -13.26 3.23
CA MET A 97 -0.23 -11.80 3.10
C MET A 97 -1.62 -11.25 2.75
N GLN A 98 -2.36 -11.94 1.88
CA GLN A 98 -3.75 -11.59 1.58
C GLN A 98 -4.65 -11.71 2.82
N LEU A 99 -4.46 -12.76 3.63
CA LEU A 99 -5.20 -12.95 4.89
C LEU A 99 -4.78 -11.99 6.00
N ALA A 100 -3.56 -11.44 5.94
CA ALA A 100 -3.08 -10.47 6.91
C ALA A 100 -3.67 -9.07 6.68
N MET A 101 -4.11 -8.76 5.46
CA MET A 101 -4.70 -7.47 5.14
C MET A 101 -6.20 -7.45 5.47
N PRO A 102 -6.64 -6.49 6.31
CA PRO A 102 -8.04 -6.40 6.72
C PRO A 102 -8.94 -5.69 5.70
N CYS A 103 -8.37 -5.09 4.65
CA CYS A 103 -9.08 -4.50 3.52
C CYS A 103 -8.81 -5.27 2.21
N PRO A 104 -9.59 -5.04 1.14
CA PRO A 104 -9.29 -5.62 -0.17
C PRO A 104 -7.83 -5.38 -0.55
N TYR A 105 -7.12 -6.44 -0.93
CA TYR A 105 -5.70 -6.37 -1.29
C TYR A 105 -5.47 -7.08 -2.61
N ASN A 106 -4.81 -6.40 -3.54
CA ASN A 106 -4.49 -6.96 -4.86
C ASN A 106 -3.03 -6.69 -5.23
N VAL A 107 -2.46 -7.59 -6.03
CA VAL A 107 -1.10 -7.44 -6.57
C VAL A 107 -1.19 -7.42 -8.08
N VAL A 108 -0.73 -6.34 -8.69
CA VAL A 108 -0.76 -6.14 -10.14
C VAL A 108 0.64 -5.86 -10.68
N THR A 109 0.81 -5.92 -12.00
CA THR A 109 2.12 -5.76 -12.65
C THR A 109 2.41 -4.34 -13.12
N ASN A 110 1.40 -3.46 -13.17
CA ASN A 110 1.55 -2.08 -13.61
C ASN A 110 0.63 -1.14 -12.79
N ASN A 111 0.89 0.16 -12.84
CA ASN A 111 0.13 1.15 -12.06
C ASN A 111 -1.28 1.38 -12.64
N GLU A 112 -1.47 1.20 -13.95
CA GLU A 112 -2.78 1.40 -14.60
C GLU A 112 -3.81 0.39 -14.08
N ASP A 113 -3.47 -0.89 -14.04
CA ASP A 113 -4.31 -1.95 -13.46
C ASP A 113 -4.62 -1.67 -11.98
N ALA A 114 -3.66 -1.11 -11.23
CA ALA A 114 -3.85 -0.78 -9.83
C ALA A 114 -4.88 0.34 -9.66
N ARG A 115 -4.77 1.38 -10.49
CA ARG A 115 -5.67 2.53 -10.52
C ARG A 115 -7.08 2.09 -10.90
N GLU A 116 -7.22 1.31 -11.97
CA GLU A 116 -8.52 0.79 -12.39
C GLU A 116 -9.17 -0.07 -11.31
N TRP A 117 -8.39 -0.96 -10.68
CA TRP A 117 -8.90 -1.82 -9.61
C TRP A 117 -9.38 -1.02 -8.39
N ILE A 118 -8.63 -0.01 -7.92
CA ILE A 118 -9.08 0.83 -6.81
C ILE A 118 -10.29 1.67 -7.20
N LYS A 119 -10.35 2.22 -8.42
CA LYS A 119 -11.51 2.97 -8.90
C LYS A 119 -12.79 2.14 -8.91
N ASN A 120 -12.69 0.88 -9.30
CA ASN A 120 -13.81 -0.06 -9.26
C ASN A 120 -14.27 -0.36 -7.83
N LEU A 121 -13.35 -0.38 -6.85
CA LEU A 121 -13.72 -0.51 -5.44
C LEU A 121 -14.37 0.76 -4.89
N LEU A 122 -13.84 1.94 -5.26
CA LEU A 122 -14.40 3.22 -4.85
C LEU A 122 -15.82 3.41 -5.38
N SER A 123 -16.08 3.04 -6.64
CA SER A 123 -17.43 3.12 -7.20
C SER A 123 -18.40 2.16 -6.50
N ALA A 124 -17.94 0.97 -6.08
CA ALA A 124 -18.75 0.04 -5.30
C ALA A 124 -18.97 0.51 -3.85
N TYR A 125 -18.03 1.27 -3.28
CA TYR A 125 -18.13 1.82 -1.91
C TYR A 125 -19.12 2.99 -1.83
N ASN A 126 -19.21 3.81 -2.88
CA ASN A 126 -20.09 4.98 -2.93
C ASN A 126 -21.55 4.67 -3.35
N ASN A 127 -21.86 3.42 -3.74
CA ASN A 127 -23.21 2.96 -4.12
C ASN A 127 -23.88 2.21 -2.97
#